data_AF-A0A8J5MYH2-F1
#
_entry.id   AF-A0A8J5MYH2-F1
#
_cell.length_a   1.000
_cell.length_b   1.000
_cell.length_c   1.000
_cell.angle_alpha   90.00
_cell.angle_beta   90.00
_cell.angle_gamma   90.00
#
_symmetry.space_group_name_H-M   'P 1'
#
loop_
_entity.id
_entity.type
_entity.pdbx_description
1 polymer ?
#
loop_
_entity_poly.entity_id
_entity_poly.type
_entity_poly.pdbx_seq_one_letter_code
_entity_poly.pdbx_strand_id
1 'polypeptide(L)'
;MKDEPRMWSAQRAIPTCRPRRHLVFLKTHKCGSSTIQNVLMRYADANNLSVALPYSGQYLDDVAVGQSIKVRELKASPFAPPTGKYHFLIHHTRLNVRAIQQLTYDDSVWVTIVREPSAVFESMFHYYHLHKFYGATFDHLVYMGRLGRNQITWDMGLDDLDMRQESLLKEAINILDQTFHLVLVAERMDESLVLLRHLMCWTEEDVVAMARNVRKDRYRSYLSEHSVNTLEHFNAADVKLFDKHVEAFGRGRMEEEVTSLREMRDKVWKECGLKETNSVSKRRAHKDMERYLVVQYKVHNNGSTRQQKYCTDLVRSSIEYTQKLRWKQYSRFHFNINNPWNLTWSLPSPKRKSRIKSRRSSVSKGRRYQQRAWRLAHHHPPKEKEVVKEDNQKHFKNKE
;
A
#
# COMPACT_ATOMS: atom_id res chain seq x y z
N MET A 1 11.29 -11.26 28.61
CA MET A 1 10.72 -12.55 28.15
C MET A 1 11.28 -12.80 26.77
N LYS A 2 12.05 -13.87 26.60
CA LYS A 2 12.58 -14.27 25.29
C LYS A 2 11.44 -15.01 24.58
N ASP A 3 10.62 -14.27 23.85
CA ASP A 3 9.59 -14.87 23.00
C ASP A 3 10.31 -15.51 21.81
N GLU A 4 10.10 -16.81 21.61
CA GLU A 4 10.55 -17.51 20.39
C GLU A 4 10.02 -16.76 19.15
N PRO A 5 10.80 -16.67 18.06
CA PRO A 5 10.32 -16.07 16.82
C PRO A 5 9.00 -16.72 16.42
N ARG A 6 8.03 -15.91 15.95
CA ARG A 6 6.69 -16.37 15.55
C ARG A 6 6.79 -17.24 14.29
N MET A 7 7.32 -18.45 14.44
CA MET A 7 7.55 -19.37 13.34
C MET A 7 6.20 -19.78 12.76
N TRP A 8 6.09 -19.61 11.44
CA TRP A 8 5.08 -20.27 10.64
C TRP A 8 5.20 -21.77 10.85
N SER A 9 4.27 -22.34 11.62
CA SER A 9 4.03 -23.78 11.57
C SER A 9 3.15 -24.02 10.35
N ALA A 10 3.71 -24.70 9.35
CA ALA A 10 2.90 -25.30 8.31
C ALA A 10 1.96 -26.28 9.03
N GLN A 11 0.72 -25.87 9.27
CA GLN A 11 -0.26 -26.72 9.91
C GLN A 11 -0.42 -27.95 9.00
N ARG A 12 0.16 -29.08 9.42
CA ARG A 12 -0.24 -30.41 8.96
C ARG A 12 -1.76 -30.46 9.08
N ALA A 13 -2.42 -30.91 8.00
CA ALA A 13 -3.87 -30.93 7.84
C ALA A 13 -4.62 -31.07 9.17
N ILE A 14 -5.10 -29.94 9.71
CA ILE A 14 -5.98 -29.92 10.87
C ILE A 14 -7.39 -30.14 10.32
N PRO A 15 -8.12 -31.20 10.71
CA PRO A 15 -9.44 -31.50 10.13
C PRO A 15 -10.52 -30.44 10.40
N THR A 16 -10.25 -29.40 11.21
CA THR A 16 -11.17 -28.28 11.44
C THR A 16 -10.41 -26.99 11.74
N CYS A 17 -9.83 -26.38 10.71
CA CYS A 17 -9.36 -25.01 10.82
C CYS A 17 -10.55 -24.04 10.65
N ARG A 18 -10.68 -23.03 11.53
CA ARG A 18 -11.77 -22.03 11.47
C ARG A 18 -11.28 -20.76 10.79
N PRO A 19 -12.06 -20.15 9.87
CA PRO A 19 -11.71 -18.89 9.22
C PRO A 19 -11.37 -17.80 10.23
N ARG A 20 -10.13 -17.30 10.18
CA ARG A 20 -9.67 -16.21 11.05
C ARG A 20 -10.29 -14.89 10.60
N ARG A 21 -10.65 -14.05 11.57
CA ARG A 21 -11.40 -12.80 11.35
C ARG A 21 -10.67 -11.55 11.80
N HIS A 22 -9.45 -11.67 12.33
CA HIS A 22 -8.66 -10.55 12.83
C HIS A 22 -7.31 -10.48 12.11
N LEU A 23 -7.04 -9.35 11.46
CA LEU A 23 -5.85 -9.18 10.63
C LEU A 23 -5.32 -7.75 10.65
N VAL A 24 -4.02 -7.62 10.85
CA VAL A 24 -3.25 -6.40 10.61
C VAL A 24 -2.45 -6.58 9.34
N PHE A 25 -2.68 -5.71 8.36
CA PHE A 25 -1.88 -5.61 7.15
C PHE A 25 -1.11 -4.30 7.16
N LEU A 26 0.19 -4.37 7.43
CA LEU A 26 1.07 -3.22 7.24
C LEU A 26 1.27 -3.03 5.73
N LYS A 27 0.49 -2.11 5.16
CA LYS A 27 0.46 -1.83 3.74
C LYS A 27 1.68 -0.99 3.33
N THR A 28 2.70 -1.63 2.79
CA THR A 28 3.86 -0.97 2.20
C THR A 28 3.54 -0.34 0.84
N HIS A 29 4.21 0.75 0.49
CA HIS A 29 4.00 1.42 -0.79
C HIS A 29 4.70 0.67 -1.93
N LYS A 30 4.04 0.65 -3.10
CA LYS A 30 4.56 0.13 -4.39
C LYS A 30 4.93 -1.36 -4.43
N CYS A 31 4.58 -2.12 -3.40
CA CYS A 31 4.81 -3.56 -3.31
C CYS A 31 3.59 -4.38 -3.77
N GLY A 32 2.78 -3.91 -4.73
CA GLY A 32 1.53 -4.60 -5.10
C GLY A 32 0.45 -4.62 -4.00
N SER A 33 0.65 -3.89 -2.89
CA SER A 33 -0.18 -3.91 -1.68
C SER A 33 -1.64 -3.46 -1.89
N SER A 34 -2.00 -2.87 -3.03
CA SER A 34 -3.38 -2.56 -3.39
C SER A 34 -4.16 -3.75 -3.93
N THR A 35 -3.47 -4.77 -4.44
CA THR A 35 -4.06 -6.08 -4.77
C THR A 35 -4.46 -6.76 -3.47
N ILE A 36 -3.53 -6.93 -2.52
CA ILE A 36 -3.79 -7.52 -1.20
C ILE A 36 -4.87 -6.75 -0.44
N GLN A 37 -4.80 -5.41 -0.41
CA GLN A 37 -5.84 -4.63 0.26
C GLN A 37 -7.25 -4.86 -0.33
N ASN A 38 -7.39 -5.10 -1.64
CA ASN A 38 -8.69 -5.41 -2.24
C ASN A 38 -9.23 -6.78 -1.75
N VAL A 39 -8.37 -7.81 -1.72
CA VAL A 39 -8.69 -9.13 -1.13
C VAL A 39 -9.20 -8.95 0.29
N LEU A 40 -8.44 -8.24 1.13
CA LEU A 40 -8.79 -8.02 2.54
C LEU A 40 -10.08 -7.20 2.72
N MET A 41 -10.29 -6.16 1.90
CA MET A 41 -11.53 -5.36 1.94
C MET A 41 -12.75 -6.17 1.50
N ARG A 42 -12.62 -7.04 0.50
CA ARG A 42 -13.69 -7.92 0.03
C ARG A 42 -14.07 -8.93 1.10
N TYR A 43 -13.08 -9.59 1.71
CA TYR A 43 -13.33 -10.53 2.80
C TYR A 43 -14.02 -9.85 3.99
N ALA A 44 -13.52 -8.68 4.40
CA ALA A 44 -14.12 -7.90 5.47
C ALA A 44 -15.56 -7.46 5.14
N ASP A 45 -15.83 -7.04 3.91
CA ASP A 45 -17.17 -6.65 3.48
C ASP A 45 -18.14 -7.84 3.48
N ALA A 46 -17.73 -8.98 2.90
CA ALA A 46 -18.54 -10.19 2.81
C ALA A 46 -18.91 -10.75 4.19
N ASN A 47 -17.98 -10.66 5.15
CA ASN A 47 -18.13 -11.20 6.50
C ASN A 47 -18.56 -10.17 7.55
N ASN A 48 -18.98 -8.97 7.12
CA ASN A 48 -19.38 -7.87 8.00
C ASN A 48 -18.34 -7.58 9.10
N LEU A 49 -17.06 -7.52 8.75
CA LEU A 49 -15.98 -7.18 9.67
C LEU A 49 -15.74 -5.67 9.73
N SER A 50 -15.34 -5.16 10.89
CA SER A 50 -14.96 -3.75 11.01
C SER A 50 -13.52 -3.52 10.56
N VAL A 51 -13.33 -2.53 9.71
CA VAL A 51 -12.03 -2.05 9.22
C VAL A 51 -11.72 -0.73 9.90
N ALA A 52 -10.48 -0.54 10.35
CA ALA A 52 -9.97 0.76 10.77
C ALA A 52 -9.93 1.67 9.53
N LEU A 53 -10.90 2.58 9.42
CA LEU A 53 -11.08 3.44 8.26
C LEU A 53 -10.62 4.86 8.59
N PRO A 54 -9.74 5.46 7.76
CA PRO A 54 -9.39 6.85 7.97
C PRO A 54 -10.60 7.74 7.71
N TYR A 55 -10.70 8.89 8.37
CA TYR A 55 -11.84 9.81 8.17
C TYR A 55 -11.93 10.29 6.71
N SER A 56 -10.78 10.61 6.12
CA SER A 56 -10.65 10.96 4.71
C SER A 56 -9.38 10.36 4.10
N GLY A 57 -9.28 10.33 2.76
CA GLY A 57 -8.07 9.81 2.11
C GLY A 57 -7.87 8.30 2.32
N GLN A 58 -6.61 7.88 2.44
CA GLN A 58 -6.17 6.47 2.48
C GLN A 58 -5.16 6.16 3.62
N TYR A 59 -4.84 7.16 4.46
CA TYR A 59 -3.84 7.06 5.53
C TYR A 59 -4.52 7.17 6.89
N LEU A 60 -4.18 6.28 7.83
CA LEU A 60 -4.69 6.28 9.20
C LEU A 60 -3.93 7.25 10.11
N ASP A 61 -2.76 7.69 9.66
CA ASP A 61 -1.85 8.58 10.36
C ASP A 61 -1.59 9.86 9.55
N ASP A 62 -0.96 10.84 10.21
CA ASP A 62 -0.46 12.04 9.54
C ASP A 62 1.05 11.93 9.35
N VAL A 63 1.40 11.17 8.32
CA VAL A 63 2.78 10.96 7.91
C VAL A 63 3.48 12.25 7.44
N ALA A 64 2.78 13.38 7.26
CA ALA A 64 3.40 14.68 6.94
C ALA A 64 4.09 15.38 8.10
N VAL A 65 3.78 14.95 9.32
CA VAL A 65 4.39 15.46 10.53
C VAL A 65 5.06 14.34 11.32
N GLY A 66 5.23 13.15 10.71
CA GLY A 66 5.76 11.96 11.38
C GLY A 66 4.86 11.45 12.51
N GLN A 67 3.60 11.90 12.59
CA GLN A 67 2.71 11.51 13.67
C GLN A 67 2.21 10.08 13.43
N SER A 68 2.44 9.23 14.41
CA SER A 68 1.89 7.88 14.49
C SER A 68 0.35 7.89 14.49
N ILE A 69 -0.24 6.72 14.27
CA ILE A 69 -1.67 6.47 14.43
C ILE A 69 -2.18 7.05 15.75
N LYS A 70 -3.24 7.85 15.66
CA LYS A 70 -3.90 8.44 16.81
C LYS A 70 -5.01 7.53 17.31
N VAL A 71 -4.66 6.64 18.24
CA VAL A 71 -5.58 5.64 18.83
C VAL A 71 -6.89 6.25 19.29
N ARG A 72 -6.84 7.37 20.03
CA ARG A 72 -8.04 8.07 20.53
C ARG A 72 -8.96 8.55 19.40
N GLU A 73 -8.39 9.12 18.33
CA GLU A 73 -9.18 9.62 17.21
C GLU A 73 -9.83 8.48 16.42
N LEU A 74 -9.13 7.35 16.24
CA LEU A 74 -9.72 6.18 15.60
C LEU A 74 -10.82 5.56 16.46
N LYS A 75 -10.62 5.40 17.77
CA LYS A 75 -11.68 4.90 18.67
C LYS A 75 -12.91 5.82 18.74
N ALA A 76 -12.72 7.12 18.56
CA ALA A 76 -13.80 8.11 18.49
C ALA A 76 -14.34 8.35 17.07
N SER A 77 -13.83 7.61 16.07
CA SER A 77 -14.26 7.76 14.67
C SER A 77 -15.73 7.38 14.50
N PRO A 78 -16.49 8.04 13.61
CA PRO A 78 -17.84 7.62 13.26
C PRO A 78 -17.89 6.26 12.54
N PHE A 79 -16.74 5.66 12.25
CA PHE A 79 -16.63 4.31 11.69
C PHE A 79 -16.16 3.30 12.74
N ALA A 80 -15.97 3.70 13.99
CA ALA A 80 -15.49 2.82 15.06
C ALA A 80 -16.59 1.87 15.52
N PRO A 81 -16.27 0.57 15.70
CA PRO A 81 -17.17 -0.35 16.40
C PRO A 81 -17.31 0.08 17.87
N PRO A 82 -18.44 -0.26 18.54
CA PRO A 82 -18.64 0.04 19.96
C PRO A 82 -17.54 -0.50 20.87
N THR A 83 -16.89 -1.60 20.48
CA THR A 83 -15.77 -2.20 21.22
C THR A 83 -14.49 -1.35 21.19
N GLY A 84 -14.39 -0.40 20.25
CA GLY A 84 -13.15 0.34 19.97
C GLY A 84 -12.03 -0.51 19.36
N LYS A 85 -12.27 -1.80 19.09
CA LYS A 85 -11.33 -2.72 18.43
C LYS A 85 -11.84 -3.10 17.03
N TYR A 86 -10.99 -2.92 16.03
CA TYR A 86 -11.24 -3.28 14.64
C TYR A 86 -10.81 -4.71 14.37
N HIS A 87 -11.58 -5.38 13.53
CA HIS A 87 -11.18 -6.68 13.03
C HIS A 87 -9.97 -6.55 12.10
N PHE A 88 -9.97 -5.52 11.24
CA PHE A 88 -9.00 -5.35 10.17
C PHE A 88 -8.34 -3.97 10.25
N LEU A 89 -7.01 -3.90 10.22
CA LEU A 89 -6.24 -2.67 10.00
C LEU A 89 -5.41 -2.84 8.74
N ILE A 90 -5.83 -2.21 7.64
CA ILE A 90 -5.34 -2.54 6.28
C ILE A 90 -5.08 -1.30 5.40
N HIS A 91 -5.13 -0.10 5.99
CA HIS A 91 -4.86 1.18 5.32
C HIS A 91 -3.44 1.64 5.58
N HIS A 92 -2.97 2.62 4.80
CA HIS A 92 -1.60 3.09 4.94
C HIS A 92 -1.38 3.68 6.32
N THR A 93 -0.29 3.25 6.94
CA THR A 93 0.23 3.78 8.18
C THR A 93 1.67 3.32 8.37
N ARG A 94 2.48 4.07 9.11
CA ARG A 94 3.76 3.59 9.63
C ARG A 94 3.52 2.58 10.75
N LEU A 95 4.41 1.59 10.85
CA LEU A 95 4.36 0.60 11.91
C LEU A 95 4.51 1.28 13.27
N ASN A 96 3.50 1.07 14.12
CA ASN A 96 3.59 1.33 15.55
C ASN A 96 2.85 0.20 16.25
N VAL A 97 3.61 -0.83 16.65
CA VAL A 97 3.04 -2.08 17.19
C VAL A 97 2.13 -1.79 18.39
N ARG A 98 2.61 -0.98 19.34
CA ARG A 98 1.87 -0.65 20.56
C ARG A 98 0.58 0.13 20.29
N ALA A 99 0.57 1.04 19.32
CA ALA A 99 -0.63 1.80 18.96
C ALA A 99 -1.64 0.91 18.21
N ILE A 100 -1.16 0.08 17.28
CA ILE A 100 -2.00 -0.83 16.50
C ILE A 100 -2.66 -1.89 17.40
N GLN A 101 -1.91 -2.48 18.35
CA GLN A 101 -2.46 -3.46 19.31
C GLN A 101 -3.61 -2.90 20.15
N GLN A 102 -3.61 -1.59 20.45
CA GLN A 102 -4.72 -0.95 21.16
C GLN A 102 -6.00 -0.84 20.31
N LEU A 103 -5.90 -1.00 19.00
CA LEU A 103 -6.97 -0.87 18.01
C LEU A 103 -7.41 -2.21 17.44
N THR A 104 -6.72 -3.31 17.72
CA THR A 104 -7.00 -4.64 17.14
C THR A 104 -7.18 -5.70 18.22
N TYR A 105 -7.64 -6.89 17.82
CA TYR A 105 -7.78 -8.03 18.71
C TYR A 105 -6.43 -8.73 18.91
N ASP A 106 -6.27 -9.41 20.05
CA ASP A 106 -4.97 -9.95 20.47
C ASP A 106 -4.54 -11.18 19.64
N ASP A 107 -5.52 -11.89 19.07
CA ASP A 107 -5.36 -12.99 18.12
C ASP A 107 -5.21 -12.53 16.66
N SER A 108 -5.02 -11.22 16.42
CA SER A 108 -4.84 -10.68 15.07
C SER A 108 -3.61 -11.28 14.39
N VAL A 109 -3.78 -11.72 13.15
CA VAL A 109 -2.67 -12.13 12.30
C VAL A 109 -2.03 -10.89 11.68
N TRP A 110 -0.72 -10.76 11.86
CA TRP A 110 0.07 -9.65 11.31
C TRP A 110 0.73 -10.08 10.01
N VAL A 111 0.45 -9.36 8.93
CA VAL A 111 0.97 -9.59 7.59
C VAL A 111 1.53 -8.29 7.04
N THR A 112 2.59 -8.37 6.26
CA THR A 112 3.04 -7.26 5.41
C THR A 112 3.38 -7.78 4.01
N ILE A 113 3.80 -6.89 3.12
CA ILE A 113 4.25 -7.26 1.79
C ILE A 113 5.51 -6.47 1.46
N VAL A 114 6.50 -7.15 0.90
CA VAL A 114 7.73 -6.55 0.39
C VAL A 114 7.81 -6.76 -1.12
N ARG A 115 8.79 -6.09 -1.72
CA ARG A 115 9.06 -6.15 -3.14
C ARG A 115 10.53 -5.86 -3.37
N GLU A 116 11.13 -6.41 -4.42
CA GLU A 116 12.49 -6.06 -4.82
C GLU A 116 12.70 -4.51 -4.85
N PRO A 117 13.72 -3.97 -4.15
CA PRO A 117 13.91 -2.53 -3.94
C PRO A 117 13.99 -1.72 -5.23
N SER A 118 14.71 -2.21 -6.24
CA SER A 118 14.88 -1.53 -7.52
C SER A 118 13.53 -1.33 -8.22
N ALA A 119 12.65 -2.34 -8.16
CA ALA A 119 11.30 -2.29 -8.70
C ALA A 119 10.35 -1.37 -7.90
N VAL A 120 10.57 -1.22 -6.58
CA VAL A 120 9.88 -0.21 -5.75
C VAL A 120 10.28 1.19 -6.18
N PHE A 121 11.58 1.44 -6.31
CA PHE A 121 12.10 2.75 -6.73
C PHE A 121 11.68 3.11 -8.16
N GLU A 122 11.70 2.18 -9.11
CA GLU A 122 11.18 2.39 -10.47
C GLU A 122 9.72 2.85 -10.42
N SER A 123 8.91 2.13 -9.64
CA SER A 123 7.49 2.42 -9.51
C SER A 123 7.26 3.82 -8.92
N MET A 124 8.04 4.19 -7.90
CA MET A 124 7.98 5.51 -7.27
C MET A 124 8.49 6.63 -8.19
N PHE A 125 9.61 6.43 -8.87
CA PHE A 125 10.24 7.40 -9.77
C PHE A 125 9.24 7.95 -10.78
N HIS A 126 8.46 7.05 -11.35
CA HIS A 126 7.44 7.40 -12.32
C HIS A 126 6.13 7.90 -11.70
N TYR A 127 5.67 7.26 -10.61
CA TYR A 127 4.43 7.64 -9.93
C TYR A 127 4.49 9.02 -9.25
N TYR A 128 5.68 9.43 -8.79
CA TYR A 128 5.88 10.76 -8.23
C TYR A 128 6.47 11.74 -9.24
N HIS A 129 6.62 11.33 -10.50
CA HIS A 129 7.21 12.14 -11.56
C HIS A 129 8.58 12.72 -11.15
N LEU A 130 9.42 11.90 -10.51
CA LEU A 130 10.72 12.31 -10.00
C LEU A 130 11.65 12.77 -11.14
N HIS A 131 11.53 12.20 -12.34
CA HIS A 131 12.22 12.71 -13.54
C HIS A 131 11.96 14.20 -13.79
N LYS A 132 10.70 14.66 -13.64
CA LYS A 132 10.36 16.09 -13.83
C LYS A 132 10.84 16.94 -12.67
N PHE A 133 10.84 16.38 -11.47
CA PHE A 133 11.24 17.10 -10.27
C PHE A 133 12.76 17.32 -10.22
N TYR A 134 13.55 16.31 -10.57
CA TYR A 134 15.01 16.37 -10.53
C TYR A 134 15.67 16.74 -11.86
N GLY A 135 14.94 16.69 -12.98
CA GLY A 135 15.53 16.88 -14.31
C GLY A 135 16.55 15.80 -14.67
N ALA A 136 16.46 14.61 -14.07
CA ALA A 136 17.44 13.54 -14.17
C ALA A 136 16.77 12.19 -14.49
N THR A 137 17.50 11.32 -15.17
CA THR A 137 17.09 9.93 -15.41
C THR A 137 17.16 9.10 -14.13
N PHE A 138 16.54 7.92 -14.15
CA PHE A 138 16.49 7.05 -12.98
C PHE A 138 17.90 6.58 -12.57
N ASP A 139 18.71 6.09 -13.51
CA ASP A 139 20.12 5.72 -13.26
C ASP A 139 20.96 6.89 -12.74
N HIS A 140 20.76 8.11 -13.25
CA HIS A 140 21.51 9.28 -12.77
C HIS A 140 21.20 9.59 -11.29
N LEU A 141 19.96 9.36 -10.84
CA LEU A 141 19.60 9.52 -9.42
C LEU A 141 20.19 8.41 -8.54
N VAL A 142 20.26 7.17 -9.06
CA VAL A 142 20.91 6.05 -8.37
C VAL A 142 22.40 6.35 -8.19
N TYR A 143 23.08 6.70 -9.29
CA TYR A 143 24.51 7.00 -9.31
C TYR A 143 24.91 8.16 -8.40
N MET A 144 24.09 9.21 -8.33
CA MET A 144 24.34 10.34 -7.43
C MET A 144 24.01 10.06 -5.95
N GLY A 145 23.53 8.86 -5.60
CA GLY A 145 23.05 8.55 -4.25
C GLY A 145 21.87 9.44 -3.83
N ARG A 146 21.09 9.93 -4.80
CA ARG A 146 19.90 10.78 -4.60
C ARG A 146 18.60 10.00 -4.74
N LEU A 147 18.70 8.68 -4.72
CA LEU A 147 17.59 7.83 -4.34
C LEU A 147 17.29 8.09 -2.88
N GLY A 148 16.12 8.65 -2.65
CA GLY A 148 15.57 8.87 -1.33
C GLY A 148 15.22 7.63 -0.58
N ARG A 149 14.58 7.89 0.56
CA ARG A 149 14.19 6.92 1.58
C ARG A 149 13.74 5.59 0.96
N ASN A 150 14.28 4.49 1.48
CA ASN A 150 13.70 3.18 1.21
C ASN A 150 12.27 3.18 1.77
N GLN A 151 11.30 3.19 0.88
CA GLN A 151 9.91 3.42 1.27
C GLN A 151 9.35 2.25 2.09
N ILE A 152 9.86 1.03 1.90
CA ILE A 152 9.44 -0.15 2.67
C ILE A 152 9.84 0.03 4.13
N THR A 153 11.10 0.36 4.40
CA THR A 153 11.59 0.55 5.79
C THR A 153 11.01 1.80 6.44
N TRP A 154 10.70 2.85 5.67
CA TRP A 154 9.91 3.98 6.18
C TRP A 154 8.52 3.56 6.69
N ASP A 155 7.82 2.71 5.92
CA ASP A 155 6.52 2.17 6.30
C ASP A 155 6.64 1.24 7.53
N MET A 156 7.80 0.59 7.72
CA MET A 156 8.15 -0.20 8.92
C MET A 156 8.49 0.65 10.15
N GLY A 157 8.45 1.98 10.05
CA GLY A 157 8.66 2.86 11.19
C GLY A 157 10.11 3.28 11.41
N LEU A 158 11.04 2.93 10.52
CA LEU A 158 12.42 3.42 10.57
C LEU A 158 12.51 4.84 10.00
N ASP A 159 13.33 5.70 10.62
CA ASP A 159 13.53 7.08 10.18
C ASP A 159 14.70 7.19 9.20
N ASP A 160 14.81 8.33 8.50
CA ASP A 160 15.76 8.51 7.38
C ASP A 160 17.23 8.35 7.74
N LEU A 161 17.59 8.83 8.93
CA LEU A 161 18.97 8.81 9.42
C LEU A 161 19.43 7.38 9.68
N ASP A 162 18.48 6.46 9.82
CA ASP A 162 18.71 5.06 10.09
C ASP A 162 19.04 4.26 8.80
N MET A 163 18.72 4.80 7.62
CA MET A 163 18.77 4.04 6.37
C MET A 163 20.15 3.90 5.73
N ARG A 164 21.17 4.59 6.24
CA ARG A 164 22.55 4.56 5.68
C ARG A 164 23.46 3.55 6.37
N GLN A 165 22.98 2.84 7.38
CA GLN A 165 23.78 1.95 8.22
C GLN A 165 23.34 0.50 8.03
N GLU A 166 24.26 -0.40 7.68
CA GLU A 166 23.97 -1.84 7.52
C GLU A 166 23.43 -2.49 8.81
N SER A 167 23.78 -1.96 9.98
CA SER A 167 23.26 -2.41 11.28
C SER A 167 21.74 -2.27 11.37
N LEU A 168 21.18 -1.22 10.78
CA LEU A 168 19.75 -0.89 10.85
C LEU A 168 18.94 -1.66 9.79
N LEU A 169 19.59 -2.14 8.73
CA LEU A 169 19.02 -3.15 7.84
C LEU A 169 18.80 -4.49 8.56
N LYS A 170 19.78 -4.93 9.36
CA LYS A 170 19.63 -6.13 10.21
C LYS A 170 18.50 -5.96 11.24
N GLU A 171 18.35 -4.76 11.78
CA GLU A 171 17.23 -4.44 12.67
C GLU A 171 15.88 -4.49 11.96
N ALA A 172 15.77 -3.96 10.73
CA ALA A 172 14.55 -4.06 9.92
C ALA A 172 14.13 -5.51 9.69
N ILE A 173 15.10 -6.38 9.36
CA ILE A 173 14.88 -7.82 9.17
C ILE A 173 14.41 -8.47 10.48
N ASN A 174 15.02 -8.11 11.60
CA ASN A 174 14.62 -8.62 12.90
C ASN A 174 13.21 -8.16 13.29
N ILE A 175 12.85 -6.90 13.01
CA ILE A 175 11.48 -6.38 13.19
C ILE A 175 10.51 -7.20 12.34
N LEU A 176 10.86 -7.53 11.09
CA LEU A 176 10.03 -8.33 10.22
C LEU A 176 9.74 -9.72 10.79
N ASP A 177 10.81 -10.43 11.17
CA ASP A 177 10.75 -11.80 11.68
C ASP A 177 10.00 -11.89 13.03
N GLN A 178 10.14 -10.88 13.89
CA GLN A 178 9.50 -10.86 15.21
C GLN A 178 8.05 -10.35 15.18
N THR A 179 7.71 -9.47 14.24
CA THR A 179 6.41 -8.78 14.22
C THR A 179 5.37 -9.49 13.36
N PHE A 180 5.76 -9.98 12.18
CA PHE A 180 4.81 -10.48 11.18
C PHE A 180 4.79 -12.00 11.19
N HIS A 181 3.58 -12.56 11.10
CA HIS A 181 3.38 -14.00 10.95
C HIS A 181 3.66 -14.46 9.50
N LEU A 182 3.56 -13.52 8.55
CA LEU A 182 3.84 -13.75 7.14
C LEU A 182 4.26 -12.42 6.47
N VAL A 183 5.38 -12.47 5.76
CA VAL A 183 5.86 -11.39 4.88
C VAL A 183 5.61 -11.82 3.44
N LEU A 184 4.63 -11.22 2.76
CA LEU A 184 4.31 -11.54 1.36
C LEU A 184 5.38 -10.95 0.42
N VAL A 185 5.56 -11.55 -0.76
CA VAL A 185 6.50 -11.06 -1.78
C VAL A 185 5.75 -10.73 -3.06
N ALA A 186 5.87 -9.49 -3.53
CA ALA A 186 5.11 -9.01 -4.69
C ALA A 186 5.45 -9.76 -6.00
N GLU A 187 6.70 -10.14 -6.20
CA GLU A 187 7.18 -10.94 -7.33
C GLU A 187 6.62 -12.37 -7.32
N ARG A 188 6.24 -12.87 -6.14
CA ARG A 188 5.69 -14.21 -5.88
C ARG A 188 4.25 -14.11 -5.36
N MET A 189 3.45 -13.27 -6.02
CA MET A 189 2.11 -12.91 -5.57
C MET A 189 1.17 -14.11 -5.44
N ASP A 190 1.23 -15.07 -6.36
CA ASP A 190 0.33 -16.25 -6.31
C ASP A 190 0.66 -17.12 -5.09
N GLU A 191 1.95 -17.42 -4.86
CA GLU A 191 2.40 -18.16 -3.68
C GLU A 191 2.09 -17.40 -2.38
N SER A 192 2.25 -16.07 -2.41
CA SER A 192 1.87 -15.19 -1.30
C SER A 192 0.37 -15.30 -0.97
N LEU A 193 -0.50 -15.35 -1.97
CA LEU A 193 -1.94 -15.51 -1.78
C LEU A 193 -2.29 -16.91 -1.27
N VAL A 194 -1.61 -17.96 -1.73
CA VAL A 194 -1.76 -19.33 -1.21
C VAL A 194 -1.36 -19.40 0.27
N LEU A 195 -0.21 -18.85 0.65
CA LEU A 195 0.23 -18.81 2.05
C LEU A 195 -0.76 -18.01 2.92
N LEU A 196 -1.22 -16.84 2.44
CA LEU A 196 -2.22 -16.03 3.15
C LEU A 196 -3.54 -16.79 3.34
N ARG A 197 -3.99 -17.52 2.32
CA ARG A 197 -5.20 -18.36 2.36
C ARG A 197 -5.13 -19.37 3.50
N HIS A 198 -4.02 -20.10 3.60
CA HIS A 198 -3.82 -21.09 4.66
C HIS A 198 -3.65 -20.45 6.03
N LEU A 199 -2.88 -19.35 6.12
CA LEU A 199 -2.68 -18.62 7.36
C LEU A 199 -4.01 -18.17 7.98
N MET A 200 -4.92 -17.71 7.12
CA MET A 200 -6.21 -17.16 7.52
C MET A 200 -7.33 -18.19 7.49
N CYS A 201 -7.05 -19.40 7.02
CA CYS A 201 -8.04 -20.46 6.88
C CYS A 201 -9.22 -20.05 5.99
N TRP A 202 -8.90 -19.41 4.87
CA TRP A 202 -9.87 -18.90 3.91
C TRP A 202 -10.05 -19.86 2.74
N THR A 203 -11.13 -19.68 2.00
CA THR A 203 -11.36 -20.40 0.76
C THR A 203 -10.48 -19.83 -0.36
N GLU A 204 -10.36 -20.56 -1.46
CA GLU A 204 -9.65 -20.04 -2.63
C GLU A 204 -10.34 -18.80 -3.21
N GLU A 205 -11.68 -18.80 -3.24
CA GLU A 205 -12.52 -17.68 -3.72
C GLU A 205 -12.28 -16.38 -2.95
N ASP A 206 -11.97 -16.50 -1.64
CA ASP A 206 -11.68 -15.36 -0.77
C ASP A 206 -10.40 -14.63 -1.16
N VAL A 207 -9.41 -15.33 -1.73
CA VAL A 207 -8.08 -14.79 -2.06
C VAL A 207 -7.87 -14.53 -3.55
N VAL A 208 -8.82 -14.89 -4.43
CA VAL A 208 -8.75 -14.55 -5.85
C VAL A 208 -8.56 -13.04 -6.01
N ALA A 209 -7.51 -12.66 -6.72
CA ALA A 209 -7.17 -11.26 -6.94
C ALA A 209 -6.88 -10.98 -8.41
N MET A 210 -7.28 -9.80 -8.87
CA MET A 210 -6.87 -9.27 -10.17
C MET A 210 -5.73 -8.29 -9.95
N ALA A 211 -4.69 -8.35 -10.78
CA ALA A 211 -3.49 -7.55 -10.58
C ALA A 211 -3.80 -6.04 -10.70
N ARG A 212 -3.46 -5.25 -9.67
CA ARG A 212 -3.85 -3.82 -9.60
C ARG A 212 -2.65 -2.90 -9.62
N ASN A 213 -2.77 -1.81 -10.38
CA ASN A 213 -1.69 -0.82 -10.54
C ASN A 213 -0.39 -1.43 -11.09
N VAL A 214 -0.47 -2.55 -11.82
CA VAL A 214 0.67 -3.11 -12.52
C VAL A 214 0.98 -2.22 -13.71
N ARG A 215 2.23 -1.76 -13.78
CA ARG A 215 2.72 -0.95 -14.89
C ARG A 215 2.83 -1.81 -16.14
N LYS A 216 2.34 -1.32 -17.26
CA LYS A 216 2.49 -2.00 -18.56
C LYS A 216 3.96 -2.02 -18.96
N ASP A 217 4.41 -3.13 -19.54
CA ASP A 217 5.83 -3.37 -19.80
C ASP A 217 6.48 -2.29 -20.67
N ARG A 218 5.75 -1.76 -21.66
CA ARG A 218 6.19 -0.64 -22.51
C ARG A 218 6.49 0.68 -21.78
N TYR A 219 6.11 0.81 -20.51
CA TYR A 219 6.36 1.99 -19.68
C TYR A 219 7.32 1.70 -18.51
N ARG A 220 7.87 0.49 -18.42
CA ARG A 220 8.91 0.15 -17.44
C ARG A 220 10.23 0.77 -17.86
N SER A 221 10.95 1.33 -16.89
CA SER A 221 12.36 1.69 -17.08
C SER A 221 13.22 0.58 -16.48
N TYR A 222 14.19 0.09 -17.25
CA TYR A 222 15.19 -0.85 -16.77
C TYR A 222 16.38 -0.06 -16.22
N LEU A 223 16.85 -0.45 -15.05
CA LEU A 223 18.08 0.06 -14.45
C LEU A 223 19.29 -0.64 -15.07
N SER A 224 20.43 0.04 -15.06
CA SER A 224 21.71 -0.62 -15.34
C SER A 224 22.01 -1.71 -14.32
N GLU A 225 22.80 -2.71 -14.73
CA GLU A 225 23.21 -3.83 -13.87
C GLU A 225 23.88 -3.34 -12.57
N HIS A 226 24.72 -2.30 -12.66
CA HIS A 226 25.33 -1.66 -11.50
C HIS A 226 24.30 -1.08 -10.52
N SER A 227 23.28 -0.37 -11.04
CA SER A 227 22.20 0.18 -10.24
C SER A 227 21.33 -0.91 -9.60
N VAL A 228 21.11 -2.03 -10.29
CA VAL A 228 20.39 -3.20 -9.74
C VAL A 228 21.18 -3.81 -8.59
N ASN A 229 22.46 -4.15 -8.79
CA ASN A 229 23.31 -4.76 -7.76
C ASN A 229 23.44 -3.86 -6.51
N THR A 230 23.46 -2.54 -6.70
CA THR A 230 23.47 -1.57 -5.58
C THR A 230 22.18 -1.64 -4.74
N LEU A 231 21.06 -2.03 -5.34
CA LEU A 231 19.74 -2.05 -4.71
C LEU A 231 19.31 -3.43 -4.23
N GLU A 232 19.84 -4.52 -4.80
CA GLU A 232 19.48 -5.91 -4.46
C GLU A 232 19.72 -6.27 -2.99
N HIS A 233 20.69 -5.63 -2.33
CA HIS A 233 21.05 -5.93 -0.95
C HIS A 233 19.97 -5.58 0.08
N PHE A 234 19.01 -4.70 -0.25
CA PHE A 234 18.06 -4.19 0.75
C PHE A 234 16.96 -5.18 1.14
N ASN A 235 16.54 -6.12 0.28
CA ASN A 235 15.45 -7.06 0.60
C ASN A 235 15.83 -8.54 0.38
N ALA A 236 17.10 -8.87 0.17
CA ALA A 236 17.55 -10.25 0.00
C ALA A 236 17.20 -11.14 1.21
N ALA A 237 17.20 -10.57 2.41
CA ALA A 237 16.79 -11.27 3.62
C ALA A 237 15.28 -11.58 3.66
N ASP A 238 14.45 -10.70 3.13
CA ASP A 238 12.99 -10.89 3.12
C ASP A 238 12.58 -12.00 2.14
N VAL A 239 13.27 -12.08 0.99
CA VAL A 239 13.11 -13.18 0.04
C VAL A 239 13.47 -14.51 0.70
N LYS A 240 14.57 -14.55 1.47
CA LYS A 240 14.97 -15.76 2.22
C LYS A 240 13.93 -16.15 3.28
N LEU A 241 13.32 -15.19 3.97
CA LEU A 241 12.25 -15.47 4.92
C LEU A 241 11.02 -16.06 4.21
N PHE A 242 10.67 -15.50 3.05
CA PHE A 242 9.58 -16.03 2.22
C PHE A 242 9.87 -17.44 1.71
N ASP A 243 11.10 -17.72 1.27
CA ASP A 243 11.53 -19.06 0.86
C ASP A 243 11.34 -20.08 1.99
N LYS A 244 11.67 -19.73 3.25
CA LYS A 244 11.41 -20.61 4.40
C LYS A 244 9.93 -20.96 4.55
N HIS A 245 9.02 -20.00 4.32
CA HIS A 245 7.58 -20.27 4.37
C HIS A 245 7.12 -21.21 3.25
N VAL A 246 7.66 -21.04 2.03
CA VAL A 246 7.37 -21.90 0.89
C VAL A 246 7.92 -23.32 1.10
N GLU A 247 9.14 -23.46 1.62
CA GLU A 247 9.72 -24.76 1.97
C GLU A 247 8.91 -25.46 3.06
N ALA A 248 8.55 -24.74 4.13
CA ALA A 248 7.73 -25.29 5.20
C ALA A 248 6.34 -25.73 4.70
N PHE A 249 5.76 -25.00 3.75
CA PHE A 249 4.50 -25.37 3.11
C PHE A 249 4.62 -26.60 2.19
N GLY A 250 5.80 -26.78 1.59
CA GLY A 250 6.12 -27.83 0.63
C GLY A 250 6.02 -27.33 -0.81
N ARG A 251 7.12 -27.41 -1.57
CA ARG A 251 7.21 -26.89 -2.94
C ARG A 251 6.23 -27.55 -3.92
N GLY A 252 6.09 -28.88 -3.89
CA GLY A 252 5.15 -29.60 -4.77
C GLY A 252 3.70 -29.17 -4.52
N ARG A 253 3.28 -29.13 -3.24
CA ARG A 253 1.97 -28.63 -2.85
C ARG A 253 1.75 -27.15 -3.24
N MET A 254 2.78 -26.32 -3.09
CA MET A 254 2.72 -24.92 -3.50
C MET A 254 2.42 -24.78 -5.00
N GLU A 255 3.11 -25.56 -5.84
CA GLU A 255 2.93 -25.54 -7.29
C GLU A 255 1.51 -25.98 -7.70
N GLU A 256 1.00 -27.04 -7.10
CA GLU A 256 -0.38 -27.52 -7.31
C GLU A 256 -1.41 -26.44 -6.93
N GLU A 257 -1.29 -25.86 -5.74
CA GLU A 257 -2.25 -24.87 -5.25
C GLU A 257 -2.15 -23.51 -5.97
N VAL A 258 -0.96 -23.12 -6.43
CA VAL A 258 -0.80 -21.96 -7.32
C VAL A 258 -1.50 -22.19 -8.64
N THR A 259 -1.42 -23.41 -9.19
CA THR A 259 -2.12 -23.79 -10.43
C THR A 259 -3.63 -23.70 -10.24
N SER A 260 -4.16 -24.30 -9.17
CA SER A 260 -5.58 -24.19 -8.79
C SER A 260 -6.05 -22.74 -8.68
N LEU A 261 -5.30 -21.90 -7.95
CA LEU A 261 -5.62 -20.48 -7.80
C LEU A 261 -5.64 -19.71 -9.14
N ARG A 262 -4.77 -20.06 -10.08
CA ARG A 262 -4.74 -19.46 -11.43
C ARG A 262 -5.95 -19.89 -12.25
N GLU A 263 -6.31 -21.17 -12.21
CA GLU A 263 -7.51 -21.69 -12.88
C GLU A 263 -8.79 -21.02 -12.35
N MET A 264 -8.91 -20.86 -11.03
CA MET A 264 -10.04 -20.14 -10.44
C MET A 264 -10.06 -18.67 -10.85
N ARG A 265 -8.90 -18.02 -10.95
CA ARG A 265 -8.80 -16.64 -11.45
C ARG A 265 -9.28 -16.54 -12.89
N ASP A 266 -8.91 -17.49 -13.75
CA ASP A 266 -9.33 -17.53 -15.16
C ASP A 266 -10.83 -17.81 -15.30
N LYS A 267 -11.38 -18.66 -14.45
CA LYS A 267 -12.83 -18.88 -14.36
C LYS A 267 -13.55 -17.58 -14.00
N VAL A 268 -13.14 -16.93 -12.91
CA VAL A 268 -13.71 -15.64 -12.47
C VAL A 268 -13.56 -14.55 -13.53
N TRP A 269 -12.42 -14.53 -14.25
CA TRP A 269 -12.19 -13.61 -15.36
C TRP A 269 -13.27 -13.74 -16.44
N LYS A 270 -13.53 -14.97 -16.89
CA LYS A 270 -14.54 -15.30 -17.89
C LYS A 270 -15.96 -14.97 -17.41
N GLU A 271 -16.30 -15.42 -16.19
CA GLU A 271 -17.64 -15.20 -15.60
C GLU A 271 -17.97 -13.72 -15.38
N CYS A 272 -16.97 -12.92 -15.00
CA CYS A 272 -17.13 -11.48 -14.83
C CYS A 272 -17.05 -10.70 -16.15
N GLY A 273 -16.77 -11.37 -17.27
CA GLY A 273 -16.55 -10.74 -18.58
C GLY A 273 -15.50 -9.64 -18.50
N LEU A 274 -14.42 -9.88 -17.75
CA LEU A 274 -13.40 -8.86 -17.51
C LEU A 274 -12.67 -8.55 -18.82
N LYS A 275 -12.51 -7.26 -19.08
CA LYS A 275 -11.70 -6.76 -20.19
C LYS A 275 -10.73 -5.72 -19.67
N GLU A 276 -9.47 -5.82 -20.10
CA GLU A 276 -8.51 -4.75 -19.85
C GLU A 276 -8.94 -3.49 -20.58
N THR A 277 -8.78 -2.34 -19.94
CA THR A 277 -9.13 -1.07 -20.55
C THR A 277 -8.02 -0.02 -20.42
N ASN A 278 -7.90 0.79 -21.47
CA ASN A 278 -7.08 1.99 -21.49
C ASN A 278 -7.91 3.27 -21.22
N SER A 279 -9.23 3.14 -21.03
CA SER A 279 -10.14 4.28 -21.10
C SER A 279 -10.50 4.86 -19.73
N VAL A 280 -9.81 5.94 -19.37
CA VAL A 280 -10.34 6.93 -18.42
C VAL A 280 -11.39 7.77 -19.15
N SER A 281 -12.51 8.10 -18.51
CA SER A 281 -13.46 9.07 -19.06
C SER A 281 -12.74 10.39 -19.41
N LYS A 282 -12.89 10.87 -20.66
CA LYS A 282 -12.19 12.04 -21.22
C LYS A 282 -12.25 13.29 -20.32
N ARG A 283 -13.29 13.43 -19.48
CA ARG A 283 -13.44 14.56 -18.51
C ARG A 283 -12.46 14.56 -17.32
N ARG A 284 -11.71 13.47 -17.05
CA ARG A 284 -10.69 13.39 -15.98
C ARG A 284 -9.25 13.26 -16.49
N ALA A 285 -9.04 13.17 -17.80
CA ALA A 285 -7.76 12.88 -18.43
C ALA A 285 -6.65 13.91 -18.11
N HIS A 286 -7.00 15.20 -17.95
CA HIS A 286 -6.00 16.25 -17.68
C HIS A 286 -5.42 16.27 -16.25
N LYS A 287 -5.93 15.48 -15.29
CA LYS A 287 -5.45 15.51 -13.89
C LYS A 287 -4.71 14.26 -13.40
N ASP A 288 -4.90 13.10 -14.03
CA ASP A 288 -4.35 11.82 -13.56
C ASP A 288 -3.80 10.95 -14.73
N MET A 289 -2.74 11.40 -15.42
CA MET A 289 -2.10 10.67 -16.54
C MET A 289 -1.60 9.25 -16.19
N GLU A 290 -1.35 8.94 -14.91
CA GLU A 290 -0.89 7.61 -14.48
C GLU A 290 -1.91 6.49 -14.64
N ARG A 291 -3.20 6.82 -14.67
CA ARG A 291 -4.25 5.81 -14.90
C ARG A 291 -4.09 5.10 -16.25
N TYR A 292 -3.43 5.73 -17.21
CA TYR A 292 -3.11 5.14 -18.52
C TYR A 292 -1.92 4.17 -18.48
N LEU A 293 -1.02 4.34 -17.50
CA LEU A 293 0.24 3.60 -17.36
C LEU A 293 0.05 2.25 -16.65
N VAL A 294 -1.08 2.06 -15.98
CA VAL A 294 -1.38 0.86 -15.19
C VAL A 294 -2.56 0.06 -15.74
N VAL A 295 -2.60 -1.24 -15.46
CA VAL A 295 -3.71 -2.13 -15.83
C VAL A 295 -5.00 -1.72 -15.11
N GLN A 296 -6.11 -1.70 -15.86
CA GLN A 296 -7.47 -1.45 -15.36
C GLN A 296 -8.43 -2.44 -16.02
N TYR A 297 -9.49 -2.78 -15.29
CA TYR A 297 -10.49 -3.74 -15.76
C TYR A 297 -11.87 -3.08 -15.87
N LYS A 298 -12.61 -3.43 -16.90
CA LYS A 298 -14.05 -3.22 -17.00
C LYS A 298 -14.76 -4.55 -16.81
N VAL A 299 -15.86 -4.50 -16.07
CA VAL A 299 -16.77 -5.63 -15.89
C VAL A 299 -17.85 -5.53 -16.96
N HIS A 300 -18.04 -6.60 -17.72
CA HIS A 300 -19.18 -6.76 -18.63
C HIS A 300 -19.91 -8.02 -18.20
N ASN A 301 -20.86 -7.87 -17.27
CA ASN A 301 -21.60 -9.01 -16.74
C ASN A 301 -23.10 -8.68 -16.62
N ASN A 302 -23.94 -9.53 -17.21
CA ASN A 302 -25.41 -9.49 -17.15
C ASN A 302 -26.00 -10.54 -16.18
N GLY A 303 -25.17 -11.17 -15.34
CA GLY A 303 -25.57 -12.18 -14.36
C GLY A 303 -26.38 -11.62 -13.19
N SER A 304 -26.59 -12.43 -12.16
CA SER A 304 -27.38 -12.04 -10.98
C SER A 304 -26.82 -10.81 -10.28
N THR A 305 -27.66 -10.09 -9.51
CA THR A 305 -27.24 -8.93 -8.71
C THR A 305 -26.07 -9.26 -7.77
N ARG A 306 -26.06 -10.48 -7.20
CA ARG A 306 -24.96 -10.96 -6.35
C ARG A 306 -23.66 -11.11 -7.12
N GLN A 307 -23.72 -11.68 -8.32
CA GLN A 307 -22.56 -11.87 -9.18
C GLN A 307 -22.02 -10.53 -9.71
N GLN A 308 -22.90 -9.62 -10.14
CA GLN A 308 -22.53 -8.27 -10.55
C GLN A 308 -21.82 -7.51 -9.42
N LYS A 309 -22.33 -7.62 -8.19
CA LYS A 309 -21.69 -7.02 -7.01
C LYS A 309 -20.29 -7.61 -6.78
N TYR A 310 -20.16 -8.93 -6.79
CA TYR A 310 -18.88 -9.62 -6.64
C TYR A 310 -17.86 -9.16 -7.68
N CYS A 311 -18.22 -9.20 -8.97
CA CYS A 311 -17.34 -8.78 -10.07
C CYS A 311 -16.96 -7.31 -10.01
N THR A 312 -17.89 -6.43 -9.62
CA THR A 312 -17.62 -5.01 -9.42
C THR A 312 -16.61 -4.81 -8.29
N ASP A 313 -16.79 -5.52 -7.18
CA ASP A 313 -15.93 -5.40 -6.00
C ASP A 313 -14.53 -6.01 -6.22
N LEU A 314 -14.42 -7.05 -7.04
CA LEU A 314 -13.16 -7.67 -7.46
C LEU A 314 -12.19 -6.67 -8.10
N VAL A 315 -12.71 -5.71 -8.88
CA VAL A 315 -11.88 -4.71 -9.59
C VAL A 315 -11.97 -3.29 -9.01
N ARG A 316 -12.83 -3.07 -8.01
CA ARG A 316 -13.08 -1.76 -7.39
C ARG A 316 -11.81 -1.12 -6.84
N SER A 317 -11.62 0.18 -7.06
CA SER A 317 -10.45 0.88 -6.53
C SER A 317 -10.38 0.95 -5.02
N SER A 318 -9.18 0.94 -4.42
CA SER A 318 -9.04 1.05 -2.96
C SER A 318 -9.73 2.30 -2.42
N ILE A 319 -9.72 3.39 -3.19
CA ILE A 319 -10.42 4.64 -2.87
C ILE A 319 -11.93 4.42 -2.87
N GLU A 320 -12.50 3.86 -3.93
CA GLU A 320 -13.94 3.60 -4.04
C GLU A 320 -14.41 2.56 -3.01
N TYR A 321 -13.61 1.53 -2.75
CA TYR A 321 -13.91 0.50 -1.77
C TYR A 321 -13.85 1.05 -0.34
N THR A 322 -12.85 1.87 -0.02
CA THR A 322 -12.77 2.57 1.27
C THR A 322 -14.03 3.42 1.50
N GLN A 323 -14.51 4.13 0.48
CA GLN A 323 -15.74 4.92 0.61
C GLN A 323 -16.98 4.05 0.84
N LYS A 324 -17.09 2.93 0.12
CA LYS A 324 -18.16 1.95 0.34
C LYS A 324 -18.14 1.42 1.79
N LEU A 325 -16.97 1.04 2.32
CA LEU A 325 -16.82 0.55 3.69
C LEU A 325 -17.14 1.63 4.73
N ARG A 326 -16.74 2.89 4.50
CA ARG A 326 -17.10 4.01 5.38
C ARG A 326 -18.61 4.14 5.52
N TRP A 327 -19.32 4.15 4.40
CA TRP A 327 -20.78 4.22 4.41
C TRP A 327 -21.38 3.01 5.14
N LYS A 328 -20.95 1.80 4.79
CA LYS A 328 -21.46 0.57 5.41
C LYS A 328 -21.23 0.53 6.93
N GLN A 329 -20.03 0.84 7.40
CA GLN A 329 -19.72 0.86 8.83
C GLN A 329 -20.44 1.98 9.56
N TYR A 330 -20.48 3.19 8.99
CA TYR A 330 -21.24 4.30 9.56
C TYR A 330 -22.70 3.91 9.75
N SER A 331 -23.34 3.40 8.69
CA SER A 331 -24.74 3.00 8.75
C SER A 331 -24.96 1.89 9.77
N ARG A 332 -24.08 0.90 9.82
CA ARG A 332 -24.19 -0.21 10.78
C ARG A 332 -24.08 0.25 12.23
N PHE A 333 -23.23 1.23 12.52
CA PHE A 333 -22.94 1.64 13.90
C PHE A 333 -23.81 2.80 14.39
N HIS A 334 -24.41 3.58 13.48
CA HIS A 334 -25.22 4.74 13.83
C HIS A 334 -26.71 4.59 13.50
N PHE A 335 -27.10 3.72 12.56
CA PHE A 335 -28.50 3.52 12.23
C PHE A 335 -28.98 2.16 12.74
N ASN A 336 -29.89 2.20 13.72
CA ASN A 336 -30.71 1.05 14.04
C ASN A 336 -31.69 0.84 12.88
N ILE A 337 -31.64 -0.32 12.23
CA ILE A 337 -32.36 -0.64 10.99
C ILE A 337 -33.90 -0.62 11.16
N ASN A 338 -34.37 -0.50 12.41
CA ASN A 338 -35.79 -0.48 12.78
C ASN A 338 -36.37 0.93 13.01
N ASN A 339 -35.65 2.03 12.73
CA ASN A 339 -36.16 3.39 12.95
C ASN A 339 -36.34 4.19 11.64
N PRO A 340 -37.59 4.52 11.22
CA PRO A 340 -37.90 5.16 9.93
C PRO A 340 -37.39 6.60 9.75
N TRP A 341 -36.99 7.29 10.83
CA TRP A 341 -36.61 8.70 10.80
C TRP A 341 -35.19 8.99 10.27
N ASN A 342 -34.45 7.96 9.84
CA ASN A 342 -33.02 8.04 9.56
C ASN A 342 -32.63 8.38 8.10
N LEU A 343 -33.60 8.69 7.23
CA LEU A 343 -33.37 8.94 5.78
C LEU A 343 -32.91 10.35 5.41
N THR A 344 -32.70 11.26 6.36
CA THR A 344 -32.41 12.69 6.08
C THR A 344 -31.01 13.17 6.44
N TRP A 345 -30.13 12.30 6.97
CA TRP A 345 -28.80 12.74 7.44
C TRP A 345 -27.66 12.48 6.45
N SER A 346 -26.93 13.55 6.10
CA SER A 346 -25.63 13.48 5.43
C SER A 346 -24.51 13.37 6.46
N LEU A 347 -23.40 12.69 6.11
CA LEU A 347 -22.23 12.56 6.99
C LEU A 347 -21.83 13.95 7.52
N PRO A 348 -21.63 14.13 8.84
CA PRO A 348 -21.21 15.41 9.39
C PRO A 348 -19.92 15.87 8.71
N SER A 349 -19.97 16.99 7.99
CA SER A 349 -18.80 17.66 7.46
C SER A 349 -17.87 18.00 8.64
N PRO A 350 -16.54 17.79 8.52
CA PRO A 350 -15.64 18.28 9.55
C PRO A 350 -15.87 19.80 9.69
N LYS A 351 -16.10 20.25 10.93
CA LYS A 351 -16.37 21.67 11.24
C LYS A 351 -15.30 22.52 10.55
N ARG A 352 -15.75 23.44 9.69
CA ARG A 352 -14.92 24.38 8.92
C ARG A 352 -13.96 25.13 9.87
N LYS A 353 -12.72 24.70 9.97
CA LYS A 353 -11.59 25.60 10.29
C LYS A 353 -10.95 26.00 8.96
N SER A 354 -11.28 27.24 8.57
CA SER A 354 -10.70 28.10 7.54
C SER A 354 -10.60 27.58 6.08
N ARG A 355 -10.82 28.55 5.20
CA ARG A 355 -11.10 28.44 3.77
C ARG A 355 -9.82 28.13 2.99
N ILE A 356 -9.37 26.87 2.96
CA ILE A 356 -8.36 26.43 1.98
C ILE A 356 -9.07 25.81 0.79
N LYS A 357 -8.89 26.39 -0.41
CA LYS A 357 -9.41 25.91 -1.71
C LYS A 357 -9.01 24.45 -1.98
N SER A 358 -9.76 23.49 -1.46
CA SER A 358 -9.56 22.05 -1.66
C SER A 358 -10.22 21.58 -2.97
N ARG A 359 -9.67 21.98 -4.12
CA ARG A 359 -10.11 21.57 -5.47
C ARG A 359 -9.32 20.39 -6.05
N ARG A 360 -8.63 19.61 -5.21
CA ARG A 360 -7.61 18.62 -5.61
C ARG A 360 -7.90 17.23 -5.06
N SER A 361 -7.80 16.20 -5.93
CA SER A 361 -8.07 14.80 -5.62
C SER A 361 -7.13 14.26 -4.54
N SER A 362 -7.58 13.28 -3.74
CA SER A 362 -6.77 12.61 -2.70
C SER A 362 -5.44 12.06 -3.24
N VAL A 363 -5.44 11.56 -4.49
CA VAL A 363 -4.26 11.09 -5.22
C VAL A 363 -3.24 12.23 -5.42
N SER A 364 -3.69 13.43 -5.79
CA SER A 364 -2.81 14.59 -5.97
C SER A 364 -2.26 15.14 -4.65
N LYS A 365 -2.98 14.96 -3.53
CA LYS A 365 -2.49 15.28 -2.18
C LYS A 365 -1.41 14.29 -1.75
N GLY A 366 -1.62 12.98 -1.93
CA GLY A 366 -0.62 11.93 -1.66
C GLY A 366 0.67 12.07 -2.48
N ARG A 367 0.57 12.49 -3.75
CA ARG A 367 1.74 12.73 -4.61
C ARG A 367 2.59 13.93 -4.16
N ARG A 368 1.97 15.07 -3.87
CA ARG A 368 2.69 16.25 -3.32
C ARG A 368 3.25 15.97 -1.93
N TYR A 369 2.55 15.16 -1.16
CA TYR A 369 2.94 14.74 0.17
C TYR A 369 4.27 13.98 0.16
N GLN A 370 4.38 12.90 -0.63
CA GLN A 370 5.64 12.16 -0.73
C GLN A 370 6.73 12.98 -1.42
N GLN A 371 6.42 13.82 -2.41
CA GLN A 371 7.38 14.79 -2.97
C GLN A 371 7.91 15.80 -1.92
N ARG A 372 7.12 16.15 -0.90
CA ARG A 372 7.54 17.06 0.17
C ARG A 372 8.37 16.34 1.24
N ALA A 373 7.99 15.13 1.62
CA ALA A 373 8.80 14.27 2.49
C ALA A 373 10.18 14.00 1.84
N TRP A 374 10.18 13.72 0.53
CA TRP A 374 11.40 13.59 -0.26
C TRP A 374 12.24 14.87 -0.29
N ARG A 375 11.62 16.06 -0.40
CA ARG A 375 12.37 17.33 -0.28
C ARG A 375 13.09 17.46 1.06
N LEU A 376 12.40 17.17 2.16
CA LEU A 376 12.96 17.27 3.51
C LEU A 376 14.12 16.28 3.73
N ALA A 377 14.03 15.09 3.13
CA ALA A 377 15.08 14.07 3.20
C ALA A 377 16.37 14.39 2.41
N HIS A 378 16.32 15.33 1.46
CA HIS A 378 17.43 15.63 0.55
C HIS A 378 17.86 17.11 0.58
N HIS A 379 17.48 17.86 1.62
CA HIS A 379 18.05 19.18 1.82
C HIS A 379 19.52 19.06 2.24
N HIS A 380 20.40 19.05 1.25
CA HIS A 380 21.62 19.85 1.35
C HIS A 380 21.23 21.33 1.16
N PRO A 381 21.76 22.27 1.95
CA PRO A 381 21.56 23.67 1.68
C PRO A 381 22.01 23.97 0.25
N PRO A 382 21.28 24.82 -0.51
CA PRO A 382 21.83 25.31 -1.76
C PRO A 382 23.17 25.97 -1.45
N LYS A 383 24.23 25.52 -2.12
CA LYS A 383 25.52 26.23 -2.12
C LYS A 383 25.22 27.71 -2.33
N GLU A 384 25.74 28.55 -1.44
CA GLU A 384 25.78 29.99 -1.66
C GLU A 384 26.26 30.21 -3.08
N LYS A 385 25.47 30.93 -3.87
CA LYS A 385 25.94 31.39 -5.17
C LYS A 385 27.12 32.31 -4.86
N GLU A 386 28.33 31.88 -5.21
CA GLU A 386 29.45 32.79 -5.38
C GLU A 386 28.96 33.95 -6.24
N VAL A 387 28.86 35.11 -5.61
CA VAL A 387 28.68 36.38 -6.31
C VAL A 387 29.99 36.60 -7.07
N VAL A 388 29.99 36.22 -8.35
CA VAL A 388 30.97 36.71 -9.31
C VAL A 388 30.77 38.22 -9.35
N LYS A 389 31.63 38.95 -8.65
CA LYS A 389 31.80 40.39 -8.84
C LYS A 389 32.43 40.57 -10.22
N GLU A 390 31.65 41.01 -11.20
CA GLU A 390 32.18 41.59 -12.42
C GLU A 390 32.86 42.92 -12.07
N ASP A 391 34.19 42.92 -12.10
CA ASP A 391 35.01 44.13 -12.06
C ASP A 391 34.77 44.93 -13.35
N ASN A 392 34.01 46.02 -13.23
CA ASN A 392 33.89 47.05 -14.26
C ASN A 392 35.19 47.88 -14.33
N GLN A 393 36.16 47.43 -15.13
CA GLN A 393 37.29 48.25 -15.55
C GLN A 393 36.84 49.26 -16.62
N LYS A 394 36.63 50.50 -16.17
CA LYS A 394 36.47 51.70 -17.01
C LYS A 394 37.74 51.91 -17.84
N HIS A 395 37.64 51.86 -19.16
CA HIS A 395 38.63 52.42 -20.07
C HIS A 395 38.36 53.93 -20.27
N PHE A 396 39.18 54.76 -19.65
CA PHE A 396 39.39 56.15 -20.08
C PHE A 396 40.37 56.13 -21.26
N LYS A 397 39.93 56.62 -22.44
CA LYS A 397 40.84 57.09 -23.50
C LYS A 397 40.71 58.60 -23.58
N ASN A 398 41.82 59.29 -23.28
CA ASN A 398 41.99 60.71 -23.53
C ASN A 398 41.99 60.98 -25.04
N LYS A 399 41.37 62.09 -25.43
CA LYS A 399 41.63 62.81 -26.67
C LYS A 399 42.87 63.67 -26.47
N GLU A 400 43.78 63.63 -27.43
CA GLU A 400 44.40 64.85 -27.98
C GLU A 400 43.53 65.34 -29.14
#